data_AF-A0DK97-F1
#
_entry.id   AF-A0DK97-F1
#
_cell.length_a   1.000
_cell.length_b   1.000
_cell.length_c   1.000
_cell.angle_alpha   90.00
_cell.angle_beta   90.00
_cell.angle_gamma   90.00
#
_symmetry.space_group_name_H-M   'P 1'
#
loop_
_entity.id
_entity.type
_entity.pdbx_description
1 polymer ?
#
loop_
_entity_poly.entity_id
_entity_poly.type
_entity_poly.pdbx_seq_one_letter_code
_entity_poly.pdbx_strand_id
1 'polypeptide(L)'
;MNETNTSDPFTQANIQKADAFLAQFIDIKQLLPIKEGLTKEMIEYFNQFKFSTQLSIGPLTYQERQKKIQKYRQKKNNRQFTKKNHYDYRVKKAKSRQREKGRFISNKK
;
A
#
# COMPACT_ATOMS: atom_id res chain seq x y z
N MET A 1 12.46 -34.86 -17.55
CA MET A 1 12.02 -33.46 -17.69
C MET A 1 10.83 -33.26 -16.77
N ASN A 2 11.04 -32.70 -15.58
CA ASN A 2 9.98 -32.44 -14.61
C ASN A 2 10.08 -30.97 -14.20
N GLU A 3 9.29 -30.11 -14.83
CA GLU A 3 9.04 -28.76 -14.35
C GLU A 3 7.60 -28.70 -13.84
N THR A 4 7.43 -28.92 -12.54
CA THR A 4 6.20 -28.58 -11.82
C THR A 4 6.12 -27.05 -11.71
N ASN A 5 5.72 -26.40 -12.81
CA ASN A 5 5.39 -24.99 -12.84
C ASN A 5 4.16 -24.74 -11.97
N THR A 6 4.40 -24.50 -10.69
CA THR A 6 3.40 -24.06 -9.70
C THR A 6 3.17 -22.57 -9.91
N SER A 7 2.48 -22.20 -10.98
CA SER A 7 2.29 -20.80 -11.39
C SER A 7 0.94 -20.21 -11.00
N ASP A 8 0.04 -20.99 -10.39
CA ASP A 8 -1.26 -20.48 -9.95
C ASP A 8 -1.26 -20.19 -8.44
N PRO A 9 -1.25 -18.90 -8.03
CA PRO A 9 -1.33 -18.53 -6.62
C PRO A 9 -2.69 -18.88 -5.99
N PHE A 10 -3.70 -19.24 -6.79
CA PHE A 10 -5.05 -19.59 -6.32
C PHE A 10 -5.34 -21.09 -6.28
N THR A 11 -4.33 -21.96 -6.40
CA THR A 11 -4.57 -23.38 -6.15
C THR A 11 -5.09 -23.59 -4.73
N GLN A 12 -6.00 -24.53 -4.57
CA GLN A 12 -6.63 -24.83 -3.29
C GLN A 12 -5.60 -25.17 -2.20
N ALA A 13 -4.48 -25.79 -2.58
CA ALA A 13 -3.35 -26.07 -1.68
C ALA A 13 -2.61 -24.81 -1.21
N ASN A 14 -2.45 -23.81 -2.07
CA ASN A 14 -1.79 -22.54 -1.71
C ASN A 14 -2.71 -21.68 -0.82
N ILE A 15 -4.01 -21.70 -1.08
CA ILE A 15 -5.02 -21.04 -0.23
C ILE A 15 -5.02 -21.64 1.18
N GLN A 16 -5.05 -22.97 1.29
CA GLN A 16 -5.00 -23.67 2.58
C GLN A 16 -3.73 -23.37 3.38
N LYS A 17 -2.57 -23.26 2.71
CA LYS A 17 -1.31 -22.87 3.37
C LYS A 17 -1.34 -21.42 3.87
N ALA A 18 -1.95 -20.51 3.11
CA ALA A 18 -2.13 -19.12 3.53
C ALA A 18 -3.08 -19.01 4.73
N ASP A 19 -4.20 -19.74 4.71
CA ASP A 19 -5.17 -19.78 5.81
C ASP A 19 -4.56 -20.34 7.09
N ALA A 20 -3.77 -21.42 6.98
CA ALA A 20 -3.06 -22.01 8.11
C ALA A 20 -1.98 -21.07 8.70
N PHE A 21 -1.30 -20.29 7.86
CA PHE A 21 -0.33 -19.28 8.30
C PHE A 21 -1.04 -18.12 9.03
N LEU A 22 -2.16 -17.63 8.49
CA LEU A 22 -2.93 -16.55 9.12
C LEU A 22 -3.52 -16.95 10.48
N ALA A 23 -3.92 -18.22 10.63
CA ALA A 23 -4.41 -18.77 11.90
C ALA A 23 -3.36 -18.78 13.02
N GLN A 24 -2.06 -18.65 12.71
CA GLN A 24 -1.00 -18.55 13.72
C GLN A 24 -0.87 -17.16 14.34
N PHE A 25 -1.28 -16.12 13.60
CA PHE A 25 -1.13 -14.72 14.02
C PHE A 25 -2.45 -14.08 14.46
N ILE A 26 -3.55 -14.76 14.18
CA ILE A 26 -4.90 -14.29 14.45
C ILE A 26 -5.58 -15.40 15.25
N ASP A 27 -5.82 -15.15 16.54
CA ASP A 27 -6.70 -16.00 17.33
C ASP A 27 -8.12 -15.86 16.75
N ILE A 28 -8.52 -16.81 15.92
CA ILE A 28 -9.79 -16.77 15.15
C ILE A 28 -10.98 -16.58 16.10
N LYS A 29 -10.85 -16.98 17.37
CA LYS A 29 -11.83 -16.74 18.44
C LYS A 29 -12.05 -15.25 18.75
N GLN A 30 -11.06 -14.39 18.54
CA GLN A 30 -11.18 -12.93 18.68
C GLN A 30 -11.69 -12.22 17.42
N LEU A 31 -11.71 -12.94 16.28
CA LEU A 31 -12.36 -12.52 15.03
C LEU A 31 -13.76 -13.11 14.85
N LEU A 32 -14.28 -13.88 15.81
CA LEU A 32 -15.73 -13.96 15.97
C LEU A 32 -16.20 -12.52 16.14
N PRO A 33 -16.94 -11.96 15.16
CA PRO A 33 -17.45 -10.62 15.34
C PRO A 33 -18.39 -10.69 16.54
N ILE A 34 -18.49 -9.57 17.24
CA ILE A 34 -19.70 -9.03 17.84
C ILE A 34 -20.92 -9.42 16.97
N LYS A 35 -21.38 -10.67 17.07
CA LYS A 35 -22.54 -11.25 16.38
C LYS A 35 -23.63 -11.59 17.39
N GLU A 36 -23.27 -11.65 18.67
CA GLU A 36 -24.23 -11.79 19.77
C GLU A 36 -24.98 -10.47 20.07
N GLY A 37 -24.58 -9.34 19.45
CA GLY A 37 -25.16 -8.02 19.74
C GLY A 37 -25.65 -7.23 18.53
N LEU A 38 -25.52 -7.74 17.30
CA LEU A 38 -26.06 -7.06 16.12
C LEU A 38 -27.41 -7.67 15.77
N THR A 39 -28.48 -6.91 16.00
CA THR A 39 -29.82 -7.32 15.61
C THR A 39 -29.88 -7.52 14.09
N LYS A 40 -30.78 -8.39 13.62
CA LYS A 40 -31.02 -8.57 12.17
C LYS A 40 -31.26 -7.23 11.49
N GLU A 41 -32.00 -6.32 12.15
CA GLU A 41 -32.26 -4.96 11.69
C GLU A 41 -31.00 -4.12 11.52
N MET A 42 -30.00 -4.25 12.40
CA MET A 42 -28.72 -3.53 12.27
C MET A 42 -27.89 -4.07 11.10
N ILE A 43 -27.87 -5.39 10.90
CA ILE A 43 -27.21 -6.01 9.75
C ILE A 43 -27.91 -5.59 8.45
N GLU A 44 -29.23 -5.59 8.46
CA GLU A 44 -30.06 -5.18 7.34
C GLU A 44 -29.82 -3.71 7.04
N TYR A 45 -29.81 -2.82 8.05
CA TYR A 45 -29.40 -1.40 8.01
C TYR A 45 -28.05 -1.19 7.32
N PHE A 46 -27.02 -1.89 7.75
CA PHE A 46 -25.71 -1.81 7.11
C PHE A 46 -25.74 -2.32 5.65
N ASN A 47 -26.56 -3.32 5.35
CA ASN A 47 -26.75 -3.81 3.99
C ASN A 47 -27.60 -2.86 3.11
N GLN A 48 -28.45 -2.01 3.69
CA GLN A 48 -29.10 -0.90 2.96
C GLN A 48 -28.04 0.09 2.47
N PHE A 49 -27.01 0.31 3.27
CA PHE A 49 -25.83 1.12 2.94
C PHE A 49 -24.80 0.36 2.09
N LYS A 50 -25.23 -0.60 1.25
CA LYS A 50 -24.42 -1.02 0.10
C LYS A 50 -24.14 0.23 -0.71
N PHE A 51 -22.95 0.82 -0.51
CA PHE A 51 -22.47 1.96 -1.27
C PHE A 51 -22.59 1.59 -2.74
N SER A 52 -23.62 2.10 -3.41
CA SER A 52 -23.84 1.78 -4.79
C SER A 52 -22.59 2.20 -5.56
N THR A 53 -22.16 1.38 -6.50
CA THR A 53 -21.02 1.69 -7.35
C THR A 53 -21.20 2.99 -8.13
N GLN A 54 -22.46 3.45 -8.27
CA GLN A 54 -22.87 4.69 -8.90
C GLN A 54 -22.87 5.93 -8.00
N LEU A 55 -22.78 5.81 -6.67
CA LEU A 55 -22.76 7.00 -5.79
C LEU A 55 -21.42 7.73 -5.98
N SER A 56 -21.47 8.86 -6.67
CA SER A 56 -20.37 9.80 -6.74
C SER A 56 -20.20 10.47 -5.37
N ILE A 57 -18.97 10.45 -4.86
CA ILE A 57 -18.58 11.20 -3.67
C ILE A 57 -17.80 12.42 -4.18
N GLY A 58 -18.50 13.54 -4.34
CA GLY A 58 -17.97 14.71 -5.03
C GLY A 58 -17.70 14.41 -6.52
N PRO A 59 -16.53 14.79 -7.08
CA PRO A 59 -16.25 14.60 -8.51
C PRO A 59 -15.82 13.17 -8.88
N LEU A 60 -15.77 12.23 -7.92
CA LEU A 60 -15.24 10.89 -8.15
C LEU A 60 -16.28 9.84 -7.78
N THR A 61 -16.33 8.78 -8.56
CA THR A 61 -17.05 7.56 -8.19
C THR A 61 -16.41 6.91 -6.97
N TYR A 62 -17.19 6.11 -6.24
CA TYR A 62 -16.69 5.31 -5.13
C TYR A 62 -15.45 4.48 -5.53
N GLN A 63 -15.50 3.82 -6.70
CA GLN A 63 -14.40 2.98 -7.19
C GLN A 63 -13.12 3.79 -7.48
N GLU A 64 -13.23 4.96 -8.09
CA GLU A 64 -12.08 5.84 -8.33
C GLU A 64 -11.46 6.34 -7.03
N ARG A 65 -12.30 6.65 -6.04
CA ARG A 65 -11.84 7.06 -4.71
C ARG A 65 -11.09 5.92 -4.02
N GLN A 66 -11.59 4.68 -4.09
CA GLN A 66 -10.89 3.50 -3.56
C GLN A 66 -9.51 3.34 -4.21
N LYS A 67 -9.41 3.46 -5.55
CA LYS A 67 -8.12 3.44 -6.27
C LYS A 67 -7.17 4.54 -5.77
N LYS A 68 -7.65 5.77 -5.57
CA LYS A 68 -6.84 6.88 -5.05
C LYS A 68 -6.38 6.64 -3.62
N ILE A 69 -7.26 6.13 -2.74
CA ILE A 69 -6.93 5.79 -1.35
C ILE A 69 -5.87 4.69 -1.32
N GLN A 70 -6.04 3.63 -2.11
CA GLN A 70 -5.06 2.55 -2.21
C GLN A 70 -3.69 3.09 -2.67
N LYS A 71 -3.65 3.90 -3.72
CA LYS A 71 -2.42 4.54 -4.20
C LYS A 71 -1.78 5.45 -3.14
N TYR A 72 -2.59 6.19 -2.38
CA TYR A 72 -2.10 6.99 -1.26
C TYR A 72 -1.46 6.11 -0.17
N ARG A 73 -2.14 5.03 0.26
CA ARG A 73 -1.60 4.09 1.25
C ARG A 73 -0.29 3.47 0.79
N GLN A 74 -0.23 3.02 -0.47
CA GLN A 74 1.01 2.52 -1.08
C GLN A 74 2.13 3.57 -1.04
N LYS A 75 1.85 4.82 -1.44
CA LYS A 75 2.82 5.92 -1.39
C LYS A 75 3.28 6.24 0.03
N LYS A 76 2.37 6.17 1.01
CA LYS A 76 2.68 6.42 2.43
C LYS A 76 3.62 5.34 2.96
N ASN A 77 3.31 4.08 2.70
CA ASN A 77 4.10 2.94 3.16
C ASN A 77 5.48 2.89 2.50
N ASN A 78 5.57 3.27 1.21
CA ASN A 78 6.81 3.23 0.44
C ASN A 78 7.60 4.55 0.49
N ARG A 79 7.24 5.48 1.38
CA ARG A 79 7.90 6.78 1.45
C ARG A 79 9.33 6.63 1.96
N GLN A 80 10.29 7.10 1.17
CA GLN A 80 11.69 7.15 1.56
C GLN A 80 12.01 8.53 2.12
N PHE A 81 12.36 8.59 3.40
CA PHE A 81 12.77 9.83 4.09
C PHE A 81 14.28 10.05 4.08
N THR A 82 15.04 9.03 3.67
CA THR A 82 16.49 9.13 3.56
C THR A 82 16.86 9.97 2.34
N LYS A 83 18.01 10.64 2.42
CA LYS A 83 18.52 11.47 1.32
C LYS A 83 18.80 10.57 0.11
N LYS A 84 17.99 10.71 -0.93
CA LYS A 84 18.19 10.05 -2.22
C LYS A 84 18.86 11.00 -3.21
N ASN A 85 19.97 10.58 -3.81
CA ASN A 85 20.55 11.28 -4.94
C ASN A 85 19.91 10.75 -6.23
N HIS A 86 19.23 11.62 -6.96
CA HIS A 86 18.63 11.25 -8.25
C HIS A 86 19.61 11.38 -9.42
N TYR A 87 20.62 12.24 -9.28
CA TYR A 87 21.55 12.58 -10.35
C TYR A 87 22.99 12.50 -9.87
N ASP A 88 23.60 11.33 -10.05
CA ASP A 88 24.97 11.08 -9.58
C ASP A 88 26.00 12.00 -10.22
N TYR A 89 25.82 12.35 -11.50
CA TYR A 89 26.69 13.31 -12.18
C TYR A 89 26.72 14.66 -11.44
N ARG A 90 25.57 15.16 -10.97
CA ARG A 90 25.49 16.43 -10.23
C ARG A 90 26.21 16.33 -8.89
N VAL A 91 26.11 15.18 -8.22
CA VAL A 91 26.84 14.92 -6.97
C VAL A 91 28.34 14.89 -7.22
N LYS A 92 28.80 14.17 -8.24
CA LYS A 92 30.22 14.10 -8.62
C LYS A 92 30.77 15.48 -8.97
N LYS A 93 30.07 16.24 -9.82
CA LYS A 93 30.44 17.61 -10.17
C LYS A 93 30.44 18.54 -8.95
N ALA A 94 29.49 18.40 -8.03
CA ALA A 94 29.45 19.20 -6.80
C ALA A 94 30.56 18.85 -5.80
N LYS A 95 31.10 17.62 -5.85
CA LYS A 95 32.26 17.19 -5.06
C LYS A 95 33.57 17.77 -5.60
N SER A 96 33.73 17.86 -6.92
CA SER A 96 34.95 18.38 -7.54
C SER A 96 35.04 19.91 -7.61
N ARG A 97 33.94 20.63 -7.36
CA ARG A 97 33.92 22.11 -7.39
C ARG A 97 34.65 22.70 -6.20
N GLN A 98 35.46 23.74 -6.46
CA GLN A 98 36.16 24.51 -5.43
C GLN A 98 35.19 25.16 -4.43
N ARG A 99 35.58 25.15 -3.16
CA ARG A 99 34.82 25.75 -2.06
C ARG A 99 35.71 26.51 -1.09
N GLU A 100 35.17 27.57 -0.52
CA GLU A 100 35.73 28.27 0.63
C GLU A 100 34.63 28.36 1.69
N LYS A 101 34.96 27.96 2.93
CA LYS A 101 34.00 27.87 4.05
C LYS A 101 32.71 27.10 3.68
N GLY A 102 32.85 26.07 2.85
CA GLY A 102 31.75 25.20 2.40
C GLY A 102 30.88 25.73 1.25
N ARG A 103 31.07 26.99 0.82
CA ARG A 103 30.34 27.63 -0.29
C ARG A 103 31.10 27.45 -1.60
N PHE A 104 30.38 27.28 -2.71
CA PHE A 104 31.02 27.22 -4.04
C PHE A 104 31.57 28.60 -4.42
N ILE A 105 32.80 28.63 -4.93
CA ILE A 105 33.43 29.84 -5.46
C ILE A 105 33.38 29.79 -6.99
N SER A 106 33.17 30.93 -7.63
CA SER A 106 33.46 31.08 -9.06
C SER A 106 34.90 31.55 -9.20
N ASN A 107 35.67 30.89 -10.06
CA ASN A 107 36.96 31.41 -10.47
C ASN A 107 36.66 32.68 -11.28
N LYS A 108 36.61 33.84 -10.60
CA LYS A 108 36.67 35.12 -11.28
C LYS A 108 38.02 35.15 -11.97
N LYS A 109 38.00 35.27 -13.29
CA LYS A 109 39.19 35.59 -14.08
C LYS A 109 39.68 36.98 -13.70
#